data_AF-A0A1L7LGT8-F1
#
_entry.id   AF-A0A1L7LGT8-F1
#
_cell.length_a   1.000
_cell.length_b   1.000
_cell.length_c   1.000
_cell.angle_alpha   90.00
_cell.angle_beta   90.00
_cell.angle_gamma   90.00
#
_symmetry.space_group_name_H-M   'P 1'
#
loop_
_entity.id
_entity.type
_entity.pdbx_description
1 polymer ?
#
loop_
_entity_poly.entity_id
_entity_poly.type
_entity_poly.pdbx_seq_one_letter_code
_entity_poly.pdbx_strand_id
1 'polypeptide(L)'
;MKNSNLQEISLLAILTALSVVFGLFIKIPTPTGFLTLLDAGIYFTAFYLGSKAAAIVGGLSGFLIDLIAGYPNWMFVSFLAHGSQGYFAGWTGKNNF
;
A
#
# COMPACT_ATOMS: atom_id res chain seq x y z
N MET A 1 4.58 -13.75 -26.71
CA MET A 1 4.95 -12.40 -26.23
C MET A 1 4.29 -12.21 -24.87
N LYS A 2 5.06 -12.02 -23.80
CA LYS A 2 4.53 -11.83 -22.45
C LYS A 2 3.80 -10.48 -22.42
N ASN A 3 2.50 -10.45 -22.11
CA ASN A 3 1.76 -9.20 -21.93
C ASN A 3 2.22 -8.57 -20.60
N SER A 4 3.31 -7.81 -20.64
CA SER A 4 3.99 -7.24 -19.46
C SER A 4 3.02 -6.44 -18.58
N ASN A 5 2.09 -5.73 -19.21
CA ASN A 5 1.09 -4.91 -18.54
C ASN A 5 0.13 -5.74 -17.65
N LEU A 6 -0.37 -6.88 -18.15
CA LEU A 6 -1.25 -7.75 -17.35
C LEU A 6 -0.52 -8.32 -16.13
N GLN A 7 0.75 -8.66 -16.28
CA GLN A 7 1.55 -9.17 -15.16
C GLN A 7 1.81 -8.09 -14.12
N GLU A 8 2.09 -6.86 -14.55
CA GLU A 8 2.29 -5.71 -13.67
C GLU A 8 1.02 -5.39 -12.89
N ILE A 9 -0.13 -5.26 -13.56
CA ILE A 9 -1.43 -5.01 -12.90
C ILE A 9 -1.74 -6.13 -11.91
N SER A 10 -1.54 -7.39 -12.30
CA SER A 10 -1.78 -8.54 -11.42
C SER A 10 -0.89 -8.50 -10.17
N LEU A 11 0.38 -8.15 -10.33
CA LEU A 11 1.32 -8.01 -9.21
C LEU A 11 0.90 -6.88 -8.26
N LEU A 12 0.54 -5.71 -8.79
CA LEU A 12 0.06 -4.59 -7.98
C LEU A 12 -1.24 -4.93 -7.23
N ALA A 13 -2.15 -5.66 -7.88
CA ALA A 13 -3.39 -6.12 -7.25
C ALA A 13 -3.11 -7.07 -6.08
N ILE A 14 -2.20 -8.04 -6.26
CA ILE A 14 -1.80 -8.97 -5.19
C ILE A 14 -1.13 -8.22 -4.03
N LEU A 15 -0.21 -7.29 -4.32
CA LEU A 15 0.45 -6.48 -3.30
C LEU A 15 -0.52 -5.59 -2.53
N THR A 16 -1.51 -5.02 -3.23
CA THR A 16 -2.60 -4.25 -2.61
C THR A 16 -3.41 -5.15 -1.67
N ALA A 17 -3.87 -6.30 -2.15
CA ALA A 17 -4.65 -7.25 -1.34
C ALA A 17 -3.87 -7.74 -0.11
N LEU A 18 -2.59 -8.07 -0.28
CA LEU A 18 -1.71 -8.48 0.82
C LEU A 18 -1.55 -7.37 1.86
N SER A 19 -1.33 -6.12 1.42
CA SER A 19 -1.21 -4.97 2.30
C SER A 19 -2.50 -4.73 3.11
N VAL A 20 -3.67 -4.90 2.48
CA VAL A 20 -4.97 -4.84 3.17
C VAL A 20 -5.11 -5.94 4.21
N VAL A 21 -4.75 -7.18 3.88
CA VAL A 21 -4.79 -8.31 4.84
C VAL A 21 -3.87 -8.03 6.03
N PHE A 22 -2.65 -7.57 5.80
CA PHE A 22 -1.73 -7.19 6.87
C PHE A 22 -2.30 -6.07 7.74
N GLY A 23 -2.90 -5.05 7.13
CA GLY A 23 -3.52 -3.96 7.86
C GLY A 23 -4.76 -4.36 8.68
N LEU A 24 -5.54 -5.34 8.20
CA LEU A 24 -6.75 -5.80 8.89
C LEU A 24 -6.48 -6.79 10.03
N PHE A 25 -5.57 -7.75 9.81
CA PHE A 25 -5.36 -8.87 10.74
C PHE A 25 -4.19 -8.66 11.71
N ILE A 26 -3.16 -7.89 11.33
CA ILE A 26 -1.98 -7.69 12.15
C ILE A 26 -2.01 -6.27 12.72
N LYS A 27 -2.84 -6.11 13.76
CA LYS A 27 -3.03 -4.85 14.50
C LYS A 27 -2.48 -5.00 15.91
N ILE A 28 -1.47 -4.20 16.23
CA ILE A 28 -0.86 -4.16 17.56
C ILE A 28 -1.38 -2.92 18.28
N PRO A 29 -2.13 -3.06 19.39
CA PRO A 29 -2.61 -1.93 20.16
C PRO A 29 -1.46 -1.05 20.65
N THR A 30 -1.63 0.26 20.54
CA THR A 30 -0.74 1.29 21.10
C THR A 30 -1.54 2.21 22.02
N PRO A 31 -0.90 2.98 22.91
CA PRO A 31 -1.62 3.90 23.80
C PRO A 31 -2.51 4.92 23.08
N THR A 32 -2.23 5.23 21.82
CA THR A 32 -2.95 6.25 21.02
C THR A 32 -3.69 5.68 19.82
N GLY A 33 -3.73 4.35 19.64
CA GLY A 33 -4.37 3.73 18.47
C GLY A 33 -3.86 2.32 18.21
N PHE A 34 -3.55 2.02 16.95
CA PHE A 34 -3.04 0.71 16.52
C PHE A 34 -1.90 0.89 15.54
N LEU A 35 -0.85 0.10 15.71
CA LEU A 35 0.15 -0.11 14.68
C LEU A 35 -0.36 -1.22 13.75
N THR A 36 -0.27 -1.01 12.45
CA THR A 36 -0.69 -1.98 11.44
C THR A 36 0.49 -2.36 10.55
N LEU A 37 0.46 -3.55 9.96
CA LEU A 37 1.44 -3.96 8.95
C LEU A 37 1.06 -3.56 7.52
N LEU A 38 0.08 -2.68 7.34
CA LEU A 38 -0.25 -2.09 6.02
C LEU A 38 0.99 -1.48 5.38
N ASP A 39 1.71 -0.65 6.14
CA ASP A 39 2.87 0.09 5.65
C ASP A 39 4.02 -0.81 5.21
N ALA A 40 4.15 -2.01 5.78
CA ALA A 40 5.18 -2.96 5.38
C ALA A 40 5.05 -3.35 3.90
N GLY A 41 3.81 -3.57 3.41
CA GLY A 41 3.56 -3.86 2.01
C GLY A 41 3.80 -2.65 1.09
N ILE A 42 3.49 -1.44 1.58
CA ILE A 42 3.73 -0.19 0.86
C ILE A 42 5.25 0.03 0.68
N TYR A 43 6.02 -0.06 1.76
CA TYR A 43 7.47 0.13 1.71
C TYR A 43 8.19 -0.97 0.93
N PHE A 44 7.73 -2.23 1.05
CA PHE A 44 8.21 -3.31 0.18
C PHE A 44 8.01 -2.95 -1.30
N THR A 45 6.82 -2.51 -1.67
CA THR A 45 6.53 -2.09 -3.05
C THR A 45 7.40 -0.91 -3.46
N ALA A 46 7.62 0.07 -2.57
CA ALA A 46 8.43 1.25 -2.86
C ALA A 46 9.88 0.90 -3.17
N PHE A 47 10.48 0.02 -2.38
CA PHE A 47 11.89 -0.33 -2.53
C PHE A 47 12.13 -1.29 -3.72
N TYR A 48 11.21 -2.21 -4.01
CA TYR A 48 11.39 -3.22 -5.06
C TYR A 48 10.81 -2.85 -6.42
N LEU A 49 9.72 -2.07 -6.46
CA LEU A 49 8.97 -1.71 -7.66
C LEU A 49 8.95 -0.20 -7.95
N GLY A 50 9.42 0.62 -7.00
CA GLY A 50 9.58 2.05 -7.17
C GLY A 50 8.33 2.86 -6.81
N SER A 51 8.50 4.18 -6.93
CA SER A 51 7.57 5.22 -6.46
C SER A 51 6.16 5.10 -7.06
N LYS A 52 6.03 4.85 -8.36
CA LYS A 52 4.70 4.76 -9.02
C LYS A 52 3.91 3.54 -8.54
N ALA A 53 4.56 2.38 -8.49
CA ALA A 53 3.94 1.15 -8.00
C ALA A 53 3.49 1.28 -6.54
N ALA A 54 4.34 1.87 -5.69
CA ALA A 54 4.03 2.09 -4.29
C ALA A 54 2.95 3.13 -4.05
N ALA A 55 2.83 4.15 -4.91
CA ALA A 55 1.72 5.09 -4.86
C ALA A 55 0.38 4.40 -5.11
N ILE A 56 0.34 3.49 -6.11
CA ILE A 56 -0.85 2.70 -6.43
C ILE A 56 -1.19 1.75 -5.28
N VAL A 57 -0.22 0.95 -4.82
CA VAL A 57 -0.43 -0.02 -3.73
C VAL A 57 -0.85 0.70 -2.46
N GLY A 58 -0.12 1.74 -2.03
CA GLY A 58 -0.41 2.49 -0.82
C GLY A 58 -1.76 3.19 -0.87
N GLY A 59 -2.08 3.87 -1.97
CA GLY A 59 -3.36 4.55 -2.12
C GLY A 59 -4.54 3.57 -2.09
N LEU A 60 -4.48 2.51 -2.90
CA LEU A 60 -5.57 1.53 -2.96
C LEU A 60 -5.70 0.74 -1.65
N SER A 61 -4.60 0.35 -1.01
CA SER A 61 -4.68 -0.36 0.27
C SER A 61 -5.22 0.54 1.39
N GLY A 62 -4.80 1.81 1.42
CA GLY A 62 -5.30 2.80 2.38
C GLY A 62 -6.79 3.11 2.18
N PHE A 63 -7.24 3.20 0.94
CA PHE A 63 -8.66 3.35 0.62
C PHE A 63 -9.49 2.14 1.08
N LEU A 64 -9.04 0.94 0.70
CA LEU A 64 -9.78 -0.29 0.94
C LEU A 64 -9.84 -0.65 2.43
N ILE A 65 -8.76 -0.40 3.19
CA ILE A 65 -8.76 -0.71 4.62
C ILE A 65 -9.80 0.12 5.38
N ASP A 66 -9.92 1.42 5.08
CA ASP A 66 -10.90 2.29 5.72
C ASP A 66 -12.32 1.91 5.34
N LEU A 67 -12.54 1.61 4.05
CA LEU A 67 -13.84 1.15 3.57
C LEU A 67 -14.26 -0.16 4.27
N ILE A 68 -13.36 -1.14 4.36
CA ILE A 68 -13.63 -2.45 4.96
C ILE A 68 -13.75 -2.35 6.48
N ALA A 69 -12.96 -1.48 7.13
CA ALA A 69 -12.99 -1.29 8.57
C ALA A 69 -14.20 -0.46 9.07
N GLY A 70 -15.01 0.09 8.17
CA GLY A 70 -16.22 0.85 8.51
C GLY A 70 -16.00 2.35 8.71
N TYR A 71 -14.91 2.90 8.18
CA TYR A 71 -14.53 4.31 8.28
C TYR A 71 -14.48 5.02 6.90
N PRO A 72 -15.55 4.96 6.08
CA PRO A 72 -15.51 5.45 4.70
C PRO A 72 -15.28 6.97 4.59
N ASN A 73 -15.53 7.74 5.65
CA ASN A 73 -15.23 9.17 5.68
C ASN A 73 -13.72 9.46 5.60
N TRP A 74 -12.87 8.50 5.99
CA TRP A 74 -11.41 8.61 5.93
C TRP A 74 -10.81 8.04 4.64
N MET A 75 -11.55 7.24 3.86
CA MET A 75 -11.00 6.44 2.76
C MET A 75 -10.26 7.25 1.68
N PHE A 76 -10.75 8.45 1.36
CA PHE A 76 -10.08 9.33 0.38
C PHE A 76 -8.86 10.04 0.98
N VAL A 77 -8.89 10.35 2.28
CA VAL A 77 -7.73 10.89 2.99
C VAL A 77 -6.63 9.83 3.05
N SER A 78 -6.97 8.60 3.42
CA SER A 78 -6.05 7.47 3.44
C SER A 78 -5.52 7.10 2.05
N PHE A 79 -6.35 7.20 1.01
CA PHE A 79 -5.90 7.06 -0.38
C PHE A 79 -4.78 8.05 -0.71
N LEU A 80 -4.98 9.34 -0.40
CA LEU A 80 -3.99 10.37 -0.69
C LEU A 80 -2.77 10.27 0.22
N ALA A 81 -2.98 10.01 1.51
CA ALA A 81 -1.90 9.93 2.51
C ALA A 81 -0.98 8.74 2.24
N HIS A 82 -1.52 7.52 2.14
CA HIS A 82 -0.72 6.32 1.89
C HIS A 82 -0.21 6.26 0.45
N GLY A 83 -0.94 6.80 -0.52
CA GLY A 83 -0.44 6.96 -1.89
C GLY A 83 0.76 7.90 -1.96
N SER A 84 0.69 9.04 -1.27
CA SER A 84 1.81 9.98 -1.17
C SER A 84 2.99 9.38 -0.41
N GLN A 85 2.73 8.70 0.70
CA GLN A 85 3.74 7.95 1.47
C GLN A 85 4.48 6.95 0.57
N GLY A 86 3.75 6.10 -0.15
CA GLY A 86 4.35 5.12 -1.06
C GLY A 86 5.16 5.76 -2.17
N TYR A 87 4.63 6.85 -2.77
CA TYR A 87 5.36 7.61 -3.78
C TYR A 87 6.69 8.14 -3.24
N PHE A 88 6.67 8.86 -2.12
CA PHE A 88 7.87 9.48 -1.57
C PHE A 88 8.87 8.46 -1.03
N ALA A 89 8.40 7.35 -0.47
CA ALA A 89 9.24 6.24 -0.04
C ALA A 89 10.08 5.64 -1.18
N GLY A 90 9.55 5.65 -2.41
CA GLY A 90 10.23 5.15 -3.61
C GLY A 90 10.84 6.25 -4.49
N TRP A 91 10.90 7.50 -4.04
CA TRP A 91 11.30 8.63 -4.89
C TRP A 91 12.78 8.53 -5.32
N THR A 92 13.67 8.05 -4.45
CA THR A 92 15.08 7.84 -4.82
C THR A 92 15.29 6.69 -5.82
N GLY A 93 14.23 6.03 -6.26
CA GLY A 93 14.26 4.98 -7.26
C GLY A 93 14.45 3.58 -6.66
N LYS A 94 14.34 2.57 -7.53
CA LYS A 94 14.60 1.17 -7.19
C LYS A 94 16.10 1.02 -6.90
N ASN A 95 16.44 0.83 -5.63
CA ASN A 95 17.81 0.48 -5.27
C ASN A 95 18.06 -0.95 -5.78
N ASN A 96 19.03 -1.09 -6.69
CA ASN A 96 19.51 -2.41 -7.14
C ASN A 96 20.38 -2.99 -6.02
N PHE A 97 19.74 -3.58 -5.00
CA PHE A 97 20.43 -4.53 -4.12
C PHE A 97 20.61 -5.86 -4.84
#